data_AF-A0A4R1PM82-F1
#
_entry.id   AF-A0A4R1PM82-F1
#
_cell.length_a   1.000
_cell.length_b   1.000
_cell.length_c   1.000
_cell.angle_alpha   90.00
_cell.angle_beta   90.00
_cell.angle_gamma   90.00
#
_symmetry.space_group_name_H-M   'P 1'
#
loop_
_entity.id
_entity.type
_entity.pdbx_description
1 polymer ?
#
loop_
_entity_poly.entity_id
_entity_poly.type
_entity_poly.pdbx_seq_one_letter_code
_entity_poly.pdbx_strand_id
1 'polypeptide(L)'
;MKYGDQLPALPVLSYDSSRLLPQTFRGILLESGEIDGLSLHAGHFTAQNDNNHSGRDVPGRELDSIELIGGSYVFSDHLSATLYFSDIEAVARKRYANIAWRLPLAEERSLELDFDFYRTRYDRDYTQTGKDEDNRIWSLMATYH
;
A
#
# COMPACT_ATOMS: atom_id res chain seq x y z
N MET A 1 -12.26 1.88 -13.26
CA MET A 1 -11.74 3.25 -13.05
C MET A 1 -12.63 3.97 -12.05
N LYS A 2 -12.03 4.59 -11.04
CA LYS A 2 -12.70 5.39 -10.02
C LYS A 2 -12.10 6.81 -10.02
N TYR A 3 -12.93 7.82 -9.80
CA TYR A 3 -12.51 9.22 -9.62
C TYR A 3 -13.34 9.87 -8.51
N GLY A 4 -12.71 10.71 -7.71
CA GLY A 4 -13.34 11.41 -6.58
C GLY A 4 -12.69 11.02 -5.26
N ASP A 5 -13.43 11.21 -4.16
CA ASP A 5 -13.01 10.79 -2.82
C ASP A 5 -13.11 9.28 -2.68
N GLN A 6 -12.04 8.66 -2.22
CA GLN A 6 -11.89 7.22 -2.17
C GLN A 6 -11.29 6.78 -0.83
N LEU A 7 -11.56 5.52 -0.47
CA LEU A 7 -11.00 4.83 0.69
C LEU A 7 -10.05 3.72 0.19
N PRO A 8 -8.86 4.06 -0.32
CA PRO A 8 -7.92 3.08 -0.86
C PRO A 8 -7.45 2.13 0.26
N ALA A 9 -7.44 0.83 0.00
CA ALA A 9 -6.99 -0.20 0.92
C ALA A 9 -5.82 -0.99 0.30
N LEU A 10 -4.76 -0.27 -0.07
CA LEU A 10 -3.56 -0.82 -0.68
C LEU A 10 -2.39 -0.83 0.34
N PRO A 11 -1.44 -1.78 0.26
CA PRO A 11 -0.35 -1.87 1.24
C PRO A 11 0.51 -0.61 1.37
N VAL A 12 0.61 0.19 0.31
CA VAL A 12 1.39 1.45 0.28
C VAL A 12 0.51 2.70 0.44
N LEU A 13 -0.81 2.56 0.34
CA LEU A 13 -1.80 3.62 0.53
C LEU A 13 -3.08 3.01 1.11
N SER A 14 -3.20 3.07 2.43
CA SER A 14 -4.39 2.61 3.16
C SER A 14 -5.04 3.80 3.85
N TYR A 15 -6.37 3.88 3.76
CA TYR A 15 -7.13 4.79 4.60
C TYR A 15 -6.99 4.38 6.07
N ASP A 16 -6.90 5.37 6.95
CA ASP A 16 -6.98 5.15 8.40
C ASP A 16 -8.44 5.32 8.86
N SER A 17 -8.95 4.29 9.53
CA SER A 17 -10.30 4.23 10.10
C SER A 17 -10.30 4.12 11.62
N SER A 18 -9.18 4.41 12.28
CA SER A 18 -9.07 4.35 13.76
C SER A 18 -9.84 5.47 14.46
N ARG A 19 -10.37 6.46 13.73
CA ARG A 19 -11.10 7.63 14.23
C ARG A 19 -12.55 7.68 13.73
N LEU A 20 -13.31 8.65 14.26
CA LEU A 20 -14.75 8.85 13.95
C LEU A 20 -15.03 9.13 12.47
N LEU A 21 -14.13 9.81 11.77
CA LEU A 21 -14.20 10.05 10.33
C LEU A 21 -13.03 9.33 9.65
N PRO A 22 -13.28 8.52 8.62
CA PRO A 22 -12.20 7.85 7.90
C PRO A 22 -11.41 8.84 7.04
N GLN A 23 -10.11 8.58 6.90
CA GLN A 23 -9.27 9.30 5.94
C GLN A 23 -9.77 9.06 4.53
N THR A 24 -9.88 10.11 3.71
CA THR A 24 -10.24 9.96 2.30
C THR A 24 -9.16 10.57 1.42
N PHE A 25 -8.95 9.98 0.25
CA PHE A 25 -8.02 10.46 -0.77
C PHE A 25 -8.78 10.81 -2.03
N ARG A 26 -8.57 12.01 -2.57
CA ARG A 26 -9.19 12.46 -3.82
C ARG A 26 -8.23 12.26 -4.98
N GLY A 27 -8.67 11.52 -5.99
CA GLY A 27 -7.82 11.21 -7.13
C GLY A 27 -8.45 10.27 -8.14
N ILE A 28 -7.61 9.78 -9.04
CA ILE A 28 -7.93 8.70 -9.98
C ILE A 28 -7.30 7.42 -9.47
N LEU A 29 -8.07 6.33 -9.50
CA LEU A 29 -7.56 4.97 -9.32
C LEU A 29 -8.01 4.09 -10.49
N LEU A 30 -7.03 3.53 -11.18
CA LEU A 30 -7.19 2.53 -12.22
C LEU A 30 -6.94 1.16 -11.60
N GLU A 31 -7.84 0.23 -11.90
CA GLU A 31 -7.83 -1.15 -11.45
C GLU A 31 -8.00 -2.00 -12.71
N SER A 32 -7.12 -2.97 -12.94
CA SER A 32 -7.19 -3.91 -14.06
C SER A 32 -7.03 -5.34 -13.55
N GLY A 33 -7.85 -6.23 -14.10
CA GLY A 33 -7.83 -7.67 -13.87
C GLY A 33 -8.09 -8.44 -15.15
N GLU A 34 -7.61 -7.91 -16.28
CA GLU A 34 -7.87 -8.48 -17.61
C GLU A 34 -7.09 -9.78 -17.88
N ILE A 35 -6.00 -9.99 -17.15
CA ILE A 35 -5.16 -11.20 -17.24
C ILE A 35 -5.49 -12.08 -16.03
N ASP A 36 -5.78 -13.36 -16.29
CA ASP A 36 -6.10 -14.31 -15.22
C ASP A 36 -4.96 -14.41 -14.19
N GLY A 37 -5.34 -14.43 -12.92
CA GLY A 37 -4.42 -14.39 -11.79
C GLY A 37 -3.70 -13.05 -11.56
N LEU A 38 -3.80 -12.05 -12.45
CA LEU A 38 -3.13 -10.76 -12.32
C LEU A 38 -4.10 -9.63 -11.94
N SER A 39 -3.79 -8.93 -10.85
CA SER A 39 -4.45 -7.68 -10.46
C SER A 39 -3.46 -6.53 -10.51
N LEU A 40 -3.79 -5.46 -11.21
CA LEU A 40 -2.96 -4.26 -11.35
C LEU A 40 -3.71 -3.01 -10.87
N HIS A 41 -2.98 -2.13 -10.20
CA HIS A 41 -3.45 -0.86 -9.67
C HIS A 41 -2.50 0.25 -10.10
N ALA A 42 -3.04 1.36 -10.55
CA ALA A 42 -2.29 2.60 -10.76
C ALA A 42 -3.14 3.77 -10.32
N GLY A 43 -2.57 4.70 -9.55
CA GLY A 43 -3.32 5.80 -8.98
C GLY A 43 -2.53 7.10 -8.95
N HIS A 44 -3.27 8.20 -9.01
CA HIS A 44 -2.76 9.55 -8.80
C HIS A 44 -3.79 10.32 -7.96
N PHE A 45 -3.36 10.75 -6.77
CA PHE A 45 -4.18 11.48 -5.81
C PHE A 45 -3.58 12.84 -5.55
N THR A 46 -4.42 13.86 -5.36
CA THR A 46 -4.00 15.27 -5.26
C THR A 46 -4.63 16.00 -4.08
N ALA A 47 -5.29 15.26 -3.18
CA ALA A 47 -5.78 15.79 -1.91
C ALA A 47 -6.09 14.65 -0.95
N GLN A 48 -5.96 14.94 0.34
CA GLN A 48 -6.38 14.07 1.43
C GLN A 48 -7.27 14.85 2.40
N ASN A 49 -8.24 14.19 3.00
CA ASN A 49 -8.97 14.76 4.14
C ASN A 49 -8.45 14.12 5.43
N ASP A 50 -8.06 14.96 6.39
CA ASP A 50 -7.40 14.52 7.63
C ASP A 50 -8.45 14.10 8.67
N ASN A 51 -8.19 13.00 9.39
CA ASN A 51 -9.15 12.27 10.25
C ASN A 51 -9.63 13.06 11.48
N ASN A 52 -9.23 14.33 11.58
CA ASN A 52 -9.45 15.23 12.71
C ASN A 52 -10.06 16.57 12.28
N HIS A 53 -10.39 16.77 11.00
CA HIS A 53 -11.00 17.99 10.48
C HIS A 53 -12.10 17.70 9.45
N SER A 54 -13.12 18.56 9.43
CA SER A 54 -14.22 18.53 8.46
C SER A 54 -13.89 19.28 7.16
N GLY A 55 -12.71 19.90 7.08
CA GLY A 55 -12.24 20.69 5.94
C GLY A 55 -11.16 19.97 5.15
N ARG A 56 -11.25 20.04 3.82
CA ARG A 56 -10.24 19.57 2.88
C ARG A 56 -8.94 20.37 3.07
N ASP A 57 -7.80 19.69 3.08
CA ASP A 57 -6.46 20.29 3.13
C ASP A 57 -6.26 21.24 4.34
N VAL A 58 -5.85 20.65 5.47
CA VAL A 58 -5.47 21.43 6.66
C VAL A 58 -4.24 22.28 6.30
N PRO A 59 -4.26 23.61 6.52
CA PRO A 59 -3.10 24.46 6.23
C PRO A 59 -1.82 23.90 6.89
N GLY A 60 -0.81 23.60 6.08
CA GLY A 60 0.45 22.98 6.52
C GLY A 60 0.49 21.44 6.56
N ARG A 61 -0.57 20.76 6.09
CA ARG A 61 -0.62 19.30 5.83
C ARG A 61 -1.29 18.95 4.50
N GLU A 62 -1.30 19.91 3.58
CA GLU A 62 -1.75 19.74 2.20
C GLU A 62 -0.99 18.59 1.54
N LEU A 63 -1.72 17.74 0.81
CA LEU A 63 -1.12 16.71 0.00
C LEU A 63 -0.89 17.27 -1.41
N ASP A 64 0.37 17.35 -1.83
CA ASP A 64 0.73 17.75 -3.19
C ASP A 64 0.29 16.68 -4.20
N SER A 65 0.90 15.51 -4.13
CA SER A 65 0.43 14.33 -4.87
C SER A 65 0.84 13.02 -4.23
N ILE A 66 0.10 11.96 -4.58
CA ILE A 66 0.49 10.57 -4.39
C ILE A 66 0.36 9.86 -5.72
N GLU A 67 1.48 9.36 -6.23
CA GLU A 67 1.49 8.38 -7.29
C GLU A 67 1.63 6.99 -6.68
N LEU A 68 0.87 6.04 -7.20
CA LEU A 68 1.03 4.64 -6.85
C LEU A 68 0.92 3.74 -8.07
N ILE A 69 1.68 2.66 -8.04
CA ILE A 69 1.55 1.55 -8.98
C ILE A 69 1.86 0.24 -8.26
N GLY A 70 1.10 -0.80 -8.54
CA GLY A 70 1.36 -2.10 -7.96
C GLY A 70 0.34 -3.13 -8.40
N GLY A 71 0.46 -4.31 -7.82
CA GLY A 71 -0.38 -5.42 -8.19
C GLY A 71 0.00 -6.70 -7.49
N SER A 72 -0.83 -7.72 -7.70
CA SER A 72 -0.61 -9.07 -7.22
C SER A 72 -0.75 -10.04 -8.37
N TYR A 73 -0.01 -11.14 -8.30
CA TYR A 73 -0.11 -12.24 -9.25
C TYR A 73 -0.20 -13.58 -8.51
N VAL A 74 -1.18 -14.38 -8.89
CA VAL A 74 -1.36 -15.76 -8.43
C VAL A 74 -0.69 -16.67 -9.45
N PHE A 75 0.48 -17.21 -9.11
CA PHE A 75 1.24 -18.10 -10.00
C PHE A 75 0.64 -19.50 -10.04
N SER A 76 0.03 -19.93 -8.94
CA SER A 76 -0.65 -21.22 -8.78
C SER A 76 -1.55 -21.19 -7.55
N ASP A 77 -2.27 -22.29 -7.28
CA ASP A 77 -3.05 -22.50 -6.04
C ASP A 77 -2.21 -22.45 -4.74
N HIS A 78 -0.90 -22.39 -4.89
CA HIS A 78 0.07 -22.45 -3.81
C HIS A 78 0.94 -21.22 -3.68
N LEU A 79 1.09 -20.41 -4.73
CA LEU A 79 2.06 -19.32 -4.74
C LEU A 79 1.44 -18.04 -5.30
N SER A 80 1.53 -16.97 -4.51
CA SER A 80 1.23 -15.62 -4.98
C SER A 80 2.32 -14.65 -4.56
N ALA A 81 2.46 -13.57 -5.32
CA ALA A 81 3.30 -12.45 -4.93
C ALA A 81 2.61 -11.14 -5.17
N THR A 82 2.98 -10.15 -4.37
CA THR A 82 2.42 -8.80 -4.41
C THR A 82 3.55 -7.79 -4.41
N LEU A 83 3.46 -6.76 -5.26
CA LEU A 83 4.43 -5.68 -5.34
C LEU A 83 3.72 -4.34 -5.46
N TYR A 84 4.09 -3.37 -4.62
CA TYR A 84 3.57 -2.01 -4.69
C TYR A 84 4.65 -0.97 -4.50
N PHE A 85 4.48 0.14 -5.19
CA PHE A 85 5.32 1.33 -5.12
C PHE A 85 4.41 2.55 -4.96
N SER A 86 4.79 3.45 -4.07
CA SER A 86 4.15 4.76 -3.96
C SER A 86 5.22 5.84 -3.79
N ASP A 87 4.99 6.95 -4.47
CA ASP A 87 5.66 8.22 -4.24
C ASP A 87 4.65 9.19 -3.62
N ILE A 88 5.03 9.83 -2.53
CA ILE A 88 4.27 10.89 -1.87
C ILE A 88 5.15 12.11 -1.96
N GLU A 89 4.75 13.05 -2.82
CA GLU A 89 5.55 14.23 -3.16
C GLU A 89 5.98 14.98 -1.91
N ALA A 90 7.25 15.37 -1.87
CA ALA A 90 7.90 16.05 -0.75
C ALA A 90 7.82 15.35 0.62
N VAL A 91 7.40 14.08 0.70
CA VAL A 91 7.22 13.35 1.97
C VAL A 91 8.02 12.05 2.00
N ALA A 92 7.66 11.07 1.18
CA ALA A 92 8.25 9.74 1.27
C ALA A 92 7.97 8.86 0.05
N ARG A 93 8.92 7.98 -0.23
CA ARG A 93 8.78 6.87 -1.19
C ARG A 93 8.63 5.55 -0.46
N LYS A 94 7.53 4.84 -0.72
CA LYS A 94 7.20 3.55 -0.11
C LYS A 94 7.28 2.43 -1.13
N ARG A 95 7.83 1.30 -0.71
CA ARG A 95 7.89 0.06 -1.49
C ARG A 95 7.43 -1.09 -0.62
N TYR A 96 6.61 -1.95 -1.19
CA TYR A 96 6.11 -3.14 -0.54
C TYR A 96 6.30 -4.34 -1.45
N ALA A 97 6.70 -5.45 -0.85
CA ALA A 97 6.75 -6.74 -1.49
C ALA A 97 6.19 -7.80 -0.54
N ASN A 98 5.43 -8.74 -1.08
CA ASN A 98 4.96 -9.90 -0.35
C ASN A 98 5.06 -11.17 -1.22
N ILE A 99 5.32 -12.28 -0.55
CA ILE A 99 5.23 -13.63 -1.10
C ILE A 99 4.43 -14.47 -0.12
N ALA A 100 3.35 -15.09 -0.61
CA ALA A 100 2.56 -16.06 0.13
C ALA A 100 2.67 -17.43 -0.54
N TRP A 101 3.14 -18.43 0.21
CA TRP A 101 3.38 -19.79 -0.26
C TRP A 101 2.71 -20.84 0.64
N ARG A 102 1.77 -21.61 0.08
CA ARG A 102 1.16 -22.78 0.69
C ARG A 102 1.89 -24.05 0.24
N LEU A 103 2.51 -24.75 1.17
CA LEU A 103 3.21 -26.01 0.97
C LEU A 103 2.27 -27.18 1.36
N PRO A 104 1.74 -27.96 0.41
CA PRO A 104 1.00 -29.17 0.74
C PRO A 104 1.97 -30.23 1.31
N LEU A 105 1.67 -30.74 2.49
CA LEU A 105 2.49 -31.76 3.19
C LEU A 105 1.85 -33.15 3.13
N ALA A 106 0.51 -33.22 3.20
CA ALA A 106 -0.31 -34.42 3.03
C ALA A 106 -1.73 -34.00 2.57
N GLU A 107 -2.64 -34.96 2.35
CA GLU A 107 -4.00 -34.70 1.82
C GLU A 107 -4.76 -33.60 2.57
N GLU A 108 -4.59 -33.50 3.89
CA GLU A 108 -5.27 -32.52 4.75
C GLU A 108 -4.30 -31.66 5.57
N ARG A 109 -3.01 -31.62 5.19
CA ARG A 109 -1.99 -30.89 5.95
C ARG A 109 -1.23 -29.93 5.07
N SER A 110 -1.12 -28.69 5.50
CA SER A 110 -0.33 -27.70 4.78
C SER A 110 0.42 -26.75 5.70
N LEU A 111 1.53 -26.24 5.20
CA LEU A 111 2.27 -25.15 5.84
C LEU A 111 2.17 -23.93 4.95
N GLU A 112 1.56 -22.87 5.45
CA GLU A 112 1.52 -21.57 4.80
C GLU A 112 2.64 -20.69 5.35
N LEU A 113 3.41 -20.10 4.45
CA LEU A 113 4.43 -19.11 4.73
C LEU A 113 4.02 -17.79 4.08
N ASP A 114 3.93 -16.73 4.86
CA ASP A 114 3.63 -15.38 4.38
C ASP A 114 4.75 -14.45 4.79
N PHE A 115 5.41 -13.84 3.82
CA PHE A 115 6.53 -12.93 4.03
C PHE A 115 6.20 -11.56 3.47
N ASP A 116 6.29 -10.54 4.32
CA ASP A 116 6.15 -9.14 3.93
C ASP A 116 7.46 -8.38 4.09
N PHE A 117 7.71 -7.47 3.16
CA PHE A 117 8.81 -6.53 3.23
C PHE A 117 8.33 -5.13 2.86
N TYR A 118 8.65 -4.16 3.72
CA TYR A 118 8.37 -2.75 3.54
C TYR A 118 9.68 -1.97 3.55
N ARG A 119 9.78 -0.98 2.67
CA ARG A 119 10.82 0.03 2.70
C ARG A 119 10.23 1.41 2.48
N THR A 120 10.54 2.33 3.38
CA THR A 120 10.16 3.74 3.27
C THR A 120 11.41 4.60 3.28
N ARG A 121 11.57 5.44 2.28
CA ARG A 121 12.59 6.50 2.26
C ARG A 121 11.90 7.83 2.40
N TYR A 122 12.22 8.59 3.43
CA TYR A 122 11.66 9.90 3.67
C TYR A 122 12.47 10.99 2.98
N ASP A 123 11.79 12.03 2.53
CA ASP A 123 12.45 13.23 2.05
C ASP A 123 13.13 13.95 3.23
N ARG A 124 14.35 14.43 3.00
CA ARG A 124 15.15 15.12 4.03
C ARG A 124 14.48 16.40 4.53
N ASP A 125 13.85 17.14 3.63
CA ASP A 125 13.23 18.42 3.97
C ASP A 125 11.95 18.16 4.79
N TYR A 126 11.30 17.00 4.60
CA TYR A 126 10.21 16.51 5.43
C TYR A 126 10.65 16.08 6.84
N THR A 127 11.75 15.34 6.96
CA THR A 127 12.21 14.84 8.27
C THR A 127 12.82 15.94 9.14
N GLN A 128 13.26 17.05 8.55
CA GLN A 128 13.94 18.15 9.24
C GLN A 128 15.21 17.72 10.00
N THR A 129 15.75 16.53 9.72
CA THR A 129 16.95 16.00 10.35
C THR A 129 18.22 16.32 9.57
N GLY A 130 18.09 16.93 8.39
CA GLY A 130 19.22 17.31 7.52
C GLY A 130 19.89 16.11 6.83
N LYS A 131 19.29 14.91 6.92
CA LYS A 131 19.72 13.70 6.20
C LYS A 131 18.50 12.91 5.70
N ASP A 132 18.68 12.12 4.65
CA ASP A 132 17.68 11.15 4.21
C ASP A 132 17.49 10.07 5.29
N GLU A 133 16.23 9.71 5.55
CA GLU A 133 15.90 8.60 6.46
C GLU A 133 15.38 7.39 5.67
N ASP A 134 15.88 6.19 6.00
CA ASP A 134 15.47 4.91 5.39
C ASP A 134 14.99 3.98 6.50
N ASN A 135 13.76 3.51 6.36
CA ASN A 135 13.16 2.53 7.25
C ASN A 135 12.87 1.25 6.47
N ARG A 136 13.28 0.10 7.03
CA ARG A 136 13.04 -1.22 6.46
C ARG A 136 12.41 -2.10 7.53
N ILE A 137 11.25 -2.65 7.23
CA ILE A 137 10.49 -3.52 8.12
C ILE A 137 10.15 -4.78 7.34
N TRP A 138 10.16 -5.92 8.02
CA TRP A 138 9.74 -7.18 7.44
C TRP A 138 9.03 -8.03 8.50
N SER A 139 8.15 -8.91 8.02
CA SER A 139 7.47 -9.91 8.85
C SER A 139 7.48 -11.26 8.12
N LEU A 140 7.52 -12.33 8.91
CA LEU A 140 7.34 -13.69 8.44
C LEU A 140 6.32 -14.38 9.34
N MET A 141 5.25 -14.88 8.75
CA MET A 141 4.26 -15.71 9.41
C MET A 141 4.33 -17.14 8.87
N ALA A 142 4.20 -18.10 9.78
CA ALA A 142 4.07 -19.50 9.43
C ALA A 142 2.79 -20.06 10.09
N THR A 143 1.90 -20.61 9.28
CA THR A 143 0.63 -21.19 9.73
C THR A 143 0.56 -22.64 9.29
N TYR A 144 0.38 -23.54 10.26
CA TYR A 144 0.17 -24.95 9.99
C TYR A 144 -1.32 -25.25 10.06
N HIS A 145 -1.86 -25.82 8.98
CA HIS A 145 -3.23 -26.31 8.87
C HIS A 145 -3.22 -27.83 8.86
#